data_AF-A0A351I5Z0-F1
#
_entry.id   AF-A0A351I5Z0-F1
#
_cell.length_a   1.000
_cell.length_b   1.000
_cell.length_c   1.000
_cell.angle_alpha   90.00
_cell.angle_beta   90.00
_cell.angle_gamma   90.00
#
_symmetry.space_group_name_H-M   'P 1'
#
loop_
_entity.id
_entity.type
_entity.pdbx_description
1 polymer ?
#
loop_
_entity_poly.entity_id
_entity_poly.type
_entity_poly.pdbx_seq_one_letter_code
_entity_poly.pdbx_strand_id
1 'polypeptide(L)'
;IDKPDVRFVIHRDMPRSMEAYVQEAGRAGRDGAPSDCVAFYSWADVIGYERMTGDLPPALAEWHREKAREMFRALERRICRHQILARHLGEEIASCAASCDVCAGLDPVAAAPEVAAKRAYGSRAPSTSAAASAGSPLFSRLKALRKSLAAARRVPAYMVFNDSTLMEMAARLPRNEGEMRAVSGVGPKKWVEYGEIFLSALRDG
;
A
#
# COMPACT_ATOMS: atom_id res chain seq x y z
N ILE A 1 -11.69 29.80 0.43
CA ILE A 1 -12.68 29.57 1.50
C ILE A 1 -11.91 29.55 2.81
N ASP A 2 -12.20 30.48 3.69
CA ASP A 2 -11.55 30.62 5.00
C ASP A 2 -12.64 30.58 6.07
N LYS A 3 -12.87 29.38 6.60
CA LYS A 3 -13.85 29.12 7.65
C LYS A 3 -13.09 28.60 8.88
N PRO A 4 -13.10 29.32 10.02
CA PRO A 4 -12.22 28.98 11.14
C PRO A 4 -12.67 27.73 11.91
N ASP A 5 -13.95 27.41 11.86
CA ASP A 5 -14.63 26.35 12.63
C ASP A 5 -14.79 25.02 11.86
N VAL A 6 -13.85 24.69 10.97
CA VAL A 6 -13.85 23.41 10.25
C VAL A 6 -13.42 22.29 11.21
N ARG A 7 -14.34 21.37 11.52
CA ARG A 7 -14.11 20.24 12.45
C ARG A 7 -13.55 18.99 11.81
N PHE A 8 -13.78 18.80 10.51
CA PHE A 8 -13.35 17.59 9.81
C PHE A 8 -12.77 17.95 8.46
N VAL A 9 -11.60 17.40 8.14
CA VAL A 9 -11.05 17.33 6.79
C VAL A 9 -10.87 15.85 6.45
N ILE A 10 -11.53 15.40 5.39
CA ILE A 10 -11.51 14.00 4.98
C ILE A 10 -10.97 13.91 3.56
N HIS A 11 -9.79 13.29 3.43
CA HIS A 11 -9.22 12.91 2.14
C HIS A 11 -9.74 11.52 1.76
N ARG A 12 -10.65 11.48 0.79
CA ARG A 12 -11.19 10.22 0.25
C ARG A 12 -10.13 9.41 -0.51
N ASP A 13 -9.29 10.11 -1.27
CA ASP A 13 -8.17 9.55 -1.99
C ASP A 13 -6.88 10.10 -1.38
N MET A 14 -5.79 9.33 -1.46
CA MET A 14 -4.51 9.73 -0.88
C MET A 14 -4.06 11.10 -1.41
N PRO A 15 -3.67 12.07 -0.58
CA PRO A 15 -3.12 13.34 -1.08
C PRO A 15 -1.95 13.14 -2.05
N ARG A 16 -1.81 14.04 -3.02
CA ARG A 16 -0.76 13.90 -4.06
C ARG A 16 0.66 14.08 -3.53
N SER A 17 0.81 14.74 -2.39
CA SER A 17 2.08 14.98 -1.72
C SER A 17 1.84 15.32 -0.25
N MET A 18 2.92 15.28 0.54
CA MET A 18 2.94 15.78 1.92
C MET A 18 2.53 17.26 1.99
N GLU A 19 2.99 18.07 1.04
CA GLU A 19 2.68 19.50 0.98
C GLU A 19 1.19 19.75 0.77
N ALA A 20 0.58 19.03 -0.19
CA ALA A 20 -0.86 19.13 -0.43
C ALA A 20 -1.65 18.76 0.83
N TYR A 21 -1.25 17.69 1.52
CA TYR A 21 -1.89 17.29 2.77
C TYR A 21 -1.78 18.37 3.84
N VAL A 22 -0.60 18.95 4.08
CA VAL A 22 -0.41 20.01 5.08
C VAL A 22 -1.30 21.22 4.78
N GLN A 23 -1.34 21.67 3.52
CA GLN A 23 -2.15 22.83 3.13
C GLN A 23 -3.66 22.58 3.23
N GLU A 24 -4.10 21.36 2.95
CA GLU A 24 -5.51 20.97 2.97
C GLU A 24 -5.99 20.66 4.39
N ALA A 25 -5.26 19.83 5.14
CA ALA A 25 -5.56 19.45 6.52
C ALA A 25 -5.42 20.65 7.48
N GLY A 26 -4.47 21.56 7.24
CA GLY A 26 -4.28 22.78 8.04
C GLY A 26 -5.42 23.81 7.92
N ARG A 27 -6.49 23.50 7.18
CA ARG A 27 -7.73 24.28 7.18
C ARG A 27 -8.66 23.91 8.34
N ALA A 28 -8.47 22.75 8.96
CA ALA A 28 -9.21 22.34 10.15
C ALA A 28 -8.78 23.16 11.38
N GLY A 29 -9.71 23.42 12.31
CA GLY A 29 -9.34 23.84 13.66
C GLY A 29 -8.64 25.19 13.80
N ARG A 30 -8.85 26.16 12.89
CA ARG A 30 -8.19 27.49 12.99
C ARG A 30 -8.68 28.32 14.17
N ASP A 31 -9.84 27.98 14.71
CA ASP A 31 -10.38 28.50 15.98
C ASP A 31 -9.72 27.87 17.22
N GLY A 32 -8.78 26.93 17.06
CA GLY A 32 -8.08 26.23 18.14
C GLY A 32 -8.89 25.10 18.78
N ALA A 33 -10.13 24.87 18.34
CA ALA A 33 -10.94 23.77 18.84
C ALA A 33 -10.50 22.42 18.24
N PRO A 34 -10.68 21.29 18.97
CA PRO A 34 -10.38 19.96 18.45
C PRO A 34 -11.03 19.70 17.10
N SER A 35 -10.25 19.15 16.18
CA SER A 35 -10.68 18.87 14.80
C SER A 35 -9.93 17.64 14.29
N ASP A 36 -10.59 16.85 13.44
CA ASP A 36 -10.06 15.59 12.93
C ASP A 36 -9.67 15.70 11.45
N CYS A 37 -8.50 15.14 11.13
CA CYS A 37 -8.01 15.00 9.77
C CYS A 37 -7.87 13.51 9.44
N VAL A 38 -8.65 13.02 8.49
CA VAL A 38 -8.70 11.60 8.12
C VAL A 38 -8.28 11.44 6.67
N ALA A 39 -7.28 10.61 6.41
CA ALA A 39 -6.85 10.28 5.06
C ALA A 39 -7.01 8.80 4.78
N PHE A 40 -7.85 8.47 3.81
CA PHE A 40 -7.87 7.16 3.19
C PHE A 40 -6.75 7.07 2.16
N TYR A 41 -6.10 5.91 2.08
CA TYR A 41 -5.01 5.70 1.15
C TYR A 41 -4.86 4.26 0.75
N SER A 42 -4.35 4.07 -0.46
CA SER A 42 -3.98 2.79 -1.02
C SER A 42 -2.84 2.98 -2.01
N TRP A 43 -2.12 1.90 -2.33
CA TRP A 43 -1.14 1.98 -3.40
C TRP A 43 -1.83 2.20 -4.77
N ALA A 44 -3.11 1.85 -4.92
CA ALA A 44 -3.84 2.12 -6.15
C ALA A 44 -3.90 3.63 -6.47
N ASP A 45 -3.90 4.48 -5.45
CA ASP A 45 -3.84 5.94 -5.60
C ASP A 45 -2.50 6.38 -6.21
N VAL A 46 -1.39 5.80 -5.74
CA VAL A 46 -0.05 6.02 -6.32
C VAL A 46 -0.06 5.67 -7.80
N ILE A 47 -0.53 4.47 -8.17
CA ILE A 47 -0.61 4.03 -9.58
C ILE A 47 -1.52 4.97 -10.39
N GLY A 48 -2.63 5.42 -9.80
CA GLY A 48 -3.56 6.37 -10.40
C GLY A 48 -2.84 7.67 -10.78
N TYR A 49 -2.07 8.23 -9.85
CA TYR A 49 -1.28 9.44 -10.09
C TYR A 49 -0.18 9.22 -11.12
N GLU A 50 0.55 8.09 -11.06
CA GLU A 50 1.58 7.75 -12.04
C GLU A 50 1.01 7.75 -13.48
N ARG A 51 -0.20 7.19 -13.67
CA ARG A 51 -0.89 7.17 -14.97
C ARG A 51 -1.31 8.56 -15.43
N MET A 52 -1.88 9.37 -14.55
CA MET A 52 -2.31 10.75 -14.89
C MET A 52 -1.14 11.64 -15.29
N THR A 53 0.07 11.34 -14.81
CA THR A 53 1.29 12.09 -15.14
C THR A 53 2.05 11.57 -16.36
N GLY A 54 1.52 10.55 -17.06
CA GLY A 54 2.21 9.87 -18.16
C GLY A 54 2.53 10.76 -19.36
N ASP A 55 1.71 11.78 -19.61
CA ASP A 55 1.88 12.72 -20.73
C ASP A 55 2.81 13.90 -20.39
N LEU A 56 3.27 14.01 -19.14
CA LEU A 56 4.19 15.07 -18.72
C LEU A 56 5.62 14.80 -19.19
N PRO A 57 6.45 15.85 -19.33
CA PRO A 57 7.88 15.68 -19.57
C PRO A 57 8.51 14.70 -18.55
N PRO A 58 9.44 13.81 -18.97
CA PRO A 58 9.92 12.71 -18.12
C PRO A 58 10.40 13.12 -16.72
N ALA A 59 11.14 14.24 -16.63
CA ALA A 59 11.64 14.75 -15.34
C ALA A 59 10.52 15.20 -14.41
N LEU A 60 9.50 15.88 -14.94
CA LEU A 60 8.35 16.35 -14.18
C LEU A 60 7.45 15.17 -13.76
N ALA A 61 7.24 14.21 -14.65
CA ALA A 61 6.52 12.98 -14.34
C ALA A 61 7.22 12.24 -13.18
N GLU A 62 8.53 12.00 -13.25
CA GLU A 62 9.27 11.35 -12.15
C GLU A 62 9.15 12.12 -10.84
N TRP A 63 9.24 13.45 -10.86
CA TRP A 63 9.05 14.29 -9.67
C TRP A 63 7.68 14.07 -9.02
N HIS A 64 6.60 14.09 -9.80
CA HIS A 64 5.26 13.81 -9.27
C HIS A 64 5.13 12.39 -8.72
N ARG A 65 5.71 11.40 -9.40
CA ARG A 65 5.71 10.01 -8.94
C ARG A 65 6.45 9.85 -7.62
N GLU A 66 7.58 10.52 -7.46
CA GLU A 66 8.33 10.52 -6.22
C GLU A 66 7.51 11.12 -5.07
N LYS A 67 6.80 12.23 -5.29
CA LYS A 67 5.94 12.86 -4.29
C LYS A 67 4.75 12.00 -3.86
N ALA A 68 4.10 11.32 -4.80
CA ALA A 68 3.04 10.37 -4.47
C ALA A 68 3.57 9.19 -3.62
N ARG A 69 4.74 8.66 -3.97
CA ARG A 69 5.38 7.57 -3.22
C ARG A 69 5.86 8.02 -1.83
N GLU A 70 6.39 9.23 -1.72
CA GLU A 70 6.76 9.85 -0.45
C GLU A 70 5.54 9.96 0.48
N MET A 71 4.41 10.46 -0.04
CA MET A 71 3.16 10.56 0.71
C MET A 71 2.66 9.20 1.19
N PHE A 72 2.65 8.19 0.30
CA PHE A 72 2.26 6.82 0.69
C PHE A 72 3.15 6.28 1.82
N ARG A 73 4.47 6.45 1.71
CA ARG A 73 5.42 5.99 2.75
C ARG A 73 5.21 6.74 4.07
N ALA A 74 4.88 8.02 4.04
CA ALA A 74 4.58 8.79 5.23
C ALA A 74 3.33 8.24 5.95
N LEU A 75 2.27 7.91 5.20
CA LEU A 75 1.05 7.31 5.73
C LEU A 75 1.24 5.87 6.24
N GLU A 76 2.11 5.09 5.62
CA GLU A 76 2.36 3.69 6.04
C GLU A 76 3.28 3.57 7.26
N ARG A 77 4.16 4.56 7.51
CA ARG A 77 5.09 4.53 8.65
C ARG A 77 4.33 4.56 9.99
N ARG A 78 4.64 3.60 10.86
CA ARG A 78 4.16 3.57 12.26
C ARG A 78 5.01 4.44 13.19
N ILE A 79 5.06 5.74 12.89
CA ILE A 79 5.63 6.77 13.75
C ILE A 79 4.60 7.89 13.94
N CYS A 80 4.76 8.73 14.96
CA CYS A 80 3.83 9.83 15.26
C CYS A 80 3.55 10.68 14.01
N ARG A 81 2.27 10.85 13.63
CA ARG A 81 1.89 11.64 12.45
C ARG A 81 2.37 13.09 12.55
N HIS A 82 2.25 13.69 13.74
CA HIS A 82 2.75 15.06 13.98
C HIS A 82 4.26 15.17 13.77
N GLN A 83 5.06 14.15 14.13
CA GLN A 83 6.49 14.18 13.86
C GLN A 83 6.80 14.10 12.37
N ILE A 84 6.01 13.35 11.60
CA ILE A 84 6.14 13.29 10.13
C ILE A 84 5.87 14.66 9.53
N LEU A 85 4.77 15.32 9.94
CA LEU A 85 4.38 16.64 9.45
C LEU A 85 5.39 17.72 9.85
N ALA A 86 5.81 17.76 11.11
CA ALA A 86 6.84 18.69 11.60
C ALA A 86 8.14 18.53 10.80
N ARG A 87 8.60 17.29 10.58
CA ARG A 87 9.81 17.03 9.80
C ARG A 87 9.69 17.48 8.34
N HIS A 88 8.51 17.30 7.72
CA HIS A 88 8.26 17.83 6.37
C HIS A 88 8.39 19.35 6.31
N LEU A 89 8.04 20.05 7.39
CA LEU A 89 8.18 21.50 7.56
C LEU A 89 9.57 21.94 8.05
N GLY A 90 10.52 21.00 8.23
CA GLY A 90 11.87 21.30 8.72
C GLY A 90 11.99 21.43 10.25
N GLU A 91 10.98 21.00 11.00
CA GLU A 91 10.95 21.03 12.46
C GLU A 91 11.13 19.64 13.09
N GLU A 92 11.66 19.61 14.31
CA GLU A 92 11.76 18.39 15.12
C GLU A 92 10.99 18.57 16.44
N ILE A 93 10.07 17.65 16.70
CA ILE A 93 9.21 17.66 17.89
C ILE A 93 9.20 16.30 18.58
N ALA A 94 8.84 16.28 19.87
CA ALA A 94 8.46 15.06 20.56
C ALA A 94 7.18 14.45 19.95
N SER A 95 6.92 13.17 20.21
CA SER A 95 5.67 12.54 19.79
C SER A 95 4.45 13.22 20.43
N CYS A 96 3.32 13.27 19.74
CA CYS A 96 2.10 13.93 20.24
C CYS A 96 1.40 13.21 21.41
N ALA A 97 1.97 12.11 21.90
CA ALA A 97 1.50 11.22 22.96
C ALA A 97 0.15 10.53 22.73
N ALA A 98 -0.90 11.23 22.30
CA ALA A 98 -2.24 10.66 22.15
C ALA A 98 -3.10 11.28 21.02
N SER A 99 -2.62 12.30 20.29
CA SER A 99 -3.45 13.04 19.34
C SER A 99 -3.66 12.32 17.99
N CYS A 100 -2.63 11.63 17.47
CA CYS A 100 -2.74 10.89 16.20
C CYS A 100 -3.05 9.41 16.40
N ASP A 101 -3.55 8.76 15.34
CA ASP A 101 -3.85 7.32 15.27
C ASP A 101 -2.73 6.44 15.84
N VAL A 102 -1.48 6.68 15.41
CA VAL A 102 -0.32 5.87 15.83
C VAL A 102 -0.03 6.02 17.32
N CYS A 103 -0.06 7.25 17.85
CA CYS A 103 0.24 7.48 19.27
C CYS A 103 -0.93 7.06 20.18
N ALA A 104 -2.16 7.21 19.70
CA ALA A 104 -3.37 6.76 20.39
C ALA A 104 -3.58 5.25 20.32
N GLY A 105 -2.82 4.53 19.48
CA GLY A 105 -3.03 3.10 19.23
C GLY A 105 -4.34 2.80 18.50
N LEU A 106 -4.87 3.76 17.75
CA LEU A 106 -6.08 3.59 16.97
C LEU A 106 -5.74 2.92 15.64
N ASP A 107 -6.42 1.81 15.36
CA ASP A 107 -6.45 1.20 14.03
C ASP A 107 -7.88 1.33 13.49
N PRO A 108 -8.16 2.35 12.64
CA PRO A 108 -9.49 2.58 12.09
C PRO A 108 -10.00 1.42 11.23
N VAL A 109 -9.09 0.65 10.63
CA VAL A 109 -9.44 -0.50 9.79
C VAL A 109 -9.84 -1.68 10.66
N ALA A 110 -9.08 -1.94 11.74
CA ALA A 110 -9.44 -2.99 12.70
C ALA A 110 -10.72 -2.66 13.49
N ALA A 111 -10.98 -1.37 13.75
CA ALA A 111 -12.19 -0.91 14.43
C ALA A 111 -13.41 -0.79 13.51
N ALA A 112 -13.22 -0.82 12.19
CA ALA A 112 -14.33 -0.72 11.24
C ALA A 112 -15.24 -1.96 11.36
N PRO A 113 -16.58 -1.77 11.35
CA PRO A 113 -17.48 -2.91 11.30
C PRO A 113 -17.21 -3.72 10.04
N GLU A 114 -17.29 -5.04 10.13
CA GLU A 114 -17.20 -5.91 8.96
C GLU A 114 -18.31 -5.51 7.98
N VAL A 115 -17.94 -4.80 6.93
CA VAL A 115 -18.83 -4.59 5.79
C VAL A 115 -18.92 -5.90 5.04
N ALA A 116 -20.15 -6.42 4.89
CA ALA A 116 -20.41 -7.63 4.12
C ALA A 116 -19.67 -7.57 2.78
N ALA A 117 -18.65 -8.41 2.65
CA ALA A 117 -17.75 -8.35 1.52
C ALA A 117 -18.56 -8.43 0.22
N LYS A 118 -18.52 -7.38 -0.60
CA LYS A 118 -18.92 -7.53 -2.00
C LYS A 118 -18.01 -8.62 -2.58
N ARG A 119 -18.62 -9.66 -3.15
CA ARG A 119 -17.93 -10.84 -3.72
C ARG A 119 -16.64 -10.41 -4.39
N ALA A 120 -15.51 -10.84 -3.83
CA ALA A 120 -14.21 -10.65 -4.44
C ALA A 120 -14.23 -11.30 -5.84
N TYR A 121 -13.71 -10.59 -6.83
CA TYR A 121 -13.46 -11.16 -8.15
C TYR A 121 -12.45 -12.31 -8.00
N GLY A 122 -12.95 -13.56 -8.00
CA GLY A 122 -12.14 -14.77 -8.16
C GLY A 122 -11.63 -15.49 -6.90
N SER A 123 -12.16 -15.29 -5.70
CA SER A 123 -11.73 -16.10 -4.54
C SER A 123 -12.42 -17.47 -4.52
N ARG A 124 -11.80 -18.49 -5.11
CA ARG A 124 -12.05 -19.90 -4.74
C ARG A 124 -11.25 -20.20 -3.48
N ALA A 125 -11.86 -20.89 -2.51
CA ALA A 125 -11.25 -21.19 -1.22
C ALA A 125 -9.91 -21.94 -1.39
N PRO A 126 -8.89 -21.65 -0.56
CA PRO A 126 -7.64 -22.40 -0.60
C PRO A 126 -7.92 -23.87 -0.25
N SER A 127 -7.45 -24.79 -1.10
CA SER A 127 -7.48 -26.22 -0.79
C SER A 127 -6.56 -26.54 0.39
N THR A 128 -6.90 -27.60 1.12
CA THR A 128 -6.21 -28.13 2.30
C THR A 128 -4.70 -28.36 2.16
N SER A 129 -4.14 -28.34 0.95
CA SER A 129 -2.69 -28.40 0.67
C SER A 129 -1.91 -27.12 0.99
N ALA A 130 -2.56 -25.95 1.15
CA ALA A 130 -1.88 -24.68 1.38
C ALA A 130 -1.29 -24.55 2.81
N ALA A 131 -1.85 -25.25 3.80
CA ALA A 131 -1.37 -25.18 5.18
C ALA A 131 -0.01 -25.89 5.38
N ALA A 132 0.30 -26.90 4.57
CA ALA A 132 1.59 -27.61 4.60
C ALA A 132 2.72 -26.82 3.91
N SER A 133 2.40 -25.86 3.03
CA SER A 133 3.40 -25.11 2.25
C SER A 133 3.91 -23.83 2.92
N ALA A 134 3.19 -23.30 3.92
CA ALA A 134 3.51 -22.05 4.62
C ALA A 134 4.85 -22.07 5.39
N GLY A 135 5.34 -23.26 5.77
CA GLY A 135 6.65 -23.48 6.40
C GLY A 135 7.74 -23.97 5.44
N SER A 136 7.45 -24.14 4.14
CA SER A 136 8.41 -24.76 3.21
C SER A 136 9.61 -23.84 2.90
N PRO A 137 10.81 -24.41 2.66
CA PRO A 137 11.95 -23.66 2.12
C PRO A 137 11.61 -22.91 0.83
N LEU A 138 10.78 -23.50 -0.02
CA LEU A 138 10.31 -22.88 -1.25
C LEU A 138 9.49 -21.61 -0.99
N PHE A 139 8.53 -21.65 -0.06
CA PHE A 139 7.74 -20.46 0.28
C PHE A 139 8.62 -19.32 0.80
N SER A 140 9.65 -19.64 1.60
CA SER A 140 10.63 -18.64 2.04
C SER A 140 11.45 -18.04 0.89
N ARG A 141 11.86 -18.84 -0.10
CA ARG A 141 12.49 -18.34 -1.33
C ARG A 141 11.57 -17.43 -2.13
N LEU A 142 10.30 -17.82 -2.30
CA LEU A 142 9.31 -16.99 -3.00
C LEU A 142 9.07 -15.66 -2.29
N LYS A 143 9.03 -15.64 -0.95
CA LYS A 143 8.97 -14.40 -0.16
C LYS A 143 10.20 -13.51 -0.37
N ALA A 144 11.40 -14.11 -0.42
CA ALA A 144 12.64 -13.37 -0.66
C ALA A 144 12.66 -12.77 -2.08
N LEU A 145 12.29 -13.55 -3.10
CA LEU A 145 12.15 -13.08 -4.48
C LEU A 145 11.11 -11.96 -4.60
N ARG A 146 9.96 -12.12 -3.95
CA ARG A 146 8.94 -11.07 -3.88
C ARG A 146 9.51 -9.78 -3.29
N LYS A 147 10.27 -9.89 -2.20
CA LYS A 147 10.88 -8.74 -1.53
C LYS A 147 11.90 -8.03 -2.42
N SER A 148 12.74 -8.76 -3.15
CA SER A 148 13.73 -8.15 -4.05
C SER A 148 13.08 -7.44 -5.24
N LEU A 149 12.08 -8.05 -5.88
CA LEU A 149 11.32 -7.44 -6.98
C LEU A 149 10.56 -6.19 -6.54
N ALA A 150 9.95 -6.24 -5.36
CA ALA A 150 9.25 -5.11 -4.77
C ALA A 150 10.20 -3.95 -4.48
N ALA A 151 11.37 -4.23 -3.89
CA ALA A 151 12.40 -3.24 -3.63
C ALA A 151 12.93 -2.60 -4.91
N ALA A 152 13.24 -3.40 -5.94
CA ALA A 152 13.72 -2.91 -7.24
C ALA A 152 12.73 -1.94 -7.90
N ARG A 153 11.42 -2.20 -7.74
CA ARG A 153 10.35 -1.33 -8.26
C ARG A 153 9.89 -0.24 -7.28
N ARG A 154 10.46 -0.18 -6.08
CA ARG A 154 10.07 0.72 -4.99
C ARG A 154 8.57 0.64 -4.63
N VAL A 155 8.00 -0.56 -4.71
CA VAL A 155 6.59 -0.85 -4.37
C VAL A 155 6.50 -1.75 -3.13
N PRO A 156 5.37 -1.77 -2.41
CA PRO A 156 5.15 -2.73 -1.33
C PRO A 156 5.15 -4.19 -1.83
N ALA A 157 5.68 -5.11 -1.02
CA ALA A 157 5.85 -6.52 -1.42
C ALA A 157 4.54 -7.21 -1.84
N TYR A 158 3.45 -6.96 -1.11
CA TYR A 158 2.16 -7.60 -1.35
C TYR A 158 1.57 -7.29 -2.74
N MET A 159 2.01 -6.21 -3.39
CA MET A 159 1.55 -5.85 -4.72
C MET A 159 2.07 -6.77 -5.82
N VAL A 160 3.27 -7.33 -5.65
CA VAL A 160 3.82 -8.33 -6.58
C VAL A 160 2.91 -9.56 -6.52
N PHE A 161 2.84 -10.22 -5.36
CA PHE A 161 1.88 -11.28 -5.04
C PHE A 161 1.58 -11.26 -3.54
N ASN A 162 0.32 -11.49 -3.15
CA ASN A 162 -0.02 -11.64 -1.73
C ASN A 162 0.46 -13.01 -1.19
N ASP A 163 0.46 -13.19 0.12
CA ASP A 163 0.92 -14.44 0.74
C ASP A 163 0.10 -15.66 0.28
N SER A 164 -1.21 -15.51 0.09
CA SER A 164 -2.07 -16.61 -0.40
C SER A 164 -1.68 -17.08 -1.80
N THR A 165 -1.33 -16.15 -2.70
CA THR A 165 -0.86 -16.46 -4.05
C THR A 165 0.47 -17.23 -3.97
N LEU A 166 1.41 -16.78 -3.13
CA LEU A 166 2.71 -17.45 -2.96
C LEU A 166 2.56 -18.84 -2.34
N MET A 167 1.66 -19.00 -1.37
CA MET A 167 1.35 -20.31 -0.77
C MET A 167 0.75 -21.28 -1.79
N GLU A 168 -0.15 -20.79 -2.65
CA GLU A 168 -0.76 -21.58 -3.73
C GLU A 168 0.26 -21.96 -4.80
N MET A 169 1.18 -21.06 -5.18
CA MET A 169 2.32 -21.37 -6.06
C MET A 169 3.19 -22.49 -5.47
N ALA A 170 3.56 -22.37 -4.19
CA ALA A 170 4.38 -23.37 -3.51
C ALA A 170 3.66 -24.72 -3.37
N ALA A 171 2.33 -24.72 -3.24
CA ALA A 171 1.53 -25.94 -3.14
C ALA A 171 1.30 -26.62 -4.49
N ARG A 172 1.11 -25.85 -5.58
CA ARG A 172 0.81 -26.40 -6.92
C ARG A 172 2.04 -26.70 -7.77
N LEU A 173 3.17 -26.02 -7.52
CA LEU A 173 4.41 -26.14 -8.28
C LEU A 173 4.18 -26.03 -9.81
N PRO A 174 3.55 -24.94 -10.30
CA PRO A 174 3.24 -24.80 -11.71
C PRO A 174 4.51 -24.86 -12.57
N ARG A 175 4.44 -25.58 -13.69
CA ARG A 175 5.57 -25.84 -14.58
C ARG A 175 5.48 -25.11 -15.92
N ASN A 176 4.37 -24.46 -16.23
CA ASN A 176 4.16 -23.72 -17.47
C ASN A 176 3.25 -22.49 -17.22
N GLU A 177 3.13 -21.62 -18.24
CA GLU A 177 2.26 -20.43 -18.17
C GLU A 177 0.82 -20.78 -17.79
N GLY A 178 0.25 -21.82 -18.42
CA GLY A 178 -1.15 -22.20 -18.22
C GLY A 178 -1.45 -22.53 -16.76
N GLU A 179 -0.60 -23.35 -16.13
CA GLU A 179 -0.70 -23.70 -14.72
C GLU A 179 -0.45 -22.50 -13.80
N MET A 180 0.51 -21.63 -14.14
CA MET A 180 0.82 -20.44 -13.36
C MET A 180 -0.35 -19.44 -13.38
N ARG A 181 -1.00 -19.26 -14.53
CA ARG A 181 -2.18 -18.39 -14.67
C ARG A 181 -3.43 -18.96 -14.01
N ALA A 182 -3.46 -20.26 -13.71
CA ALA A 182 -4.52 -20.89 -12.93
C ALA A 182 -4.39 -20.64 -11.41
N VAL A 183 -3.26 -20.09 -10.95
CA VAL A 183 -3.06 -19.70 -9.55
C VAL A 183 -3.85 -18.42 -9.25
N SER A 184 -4.62 -18.44 -8.16
CA SER A 184 -5.39 -17.26 -7.74
C SER A 184 -4.45 -16.07 -7.48
N GLY A 185 -4.81 -14.91 -8.04
CA GLY A 185 -3.99 -13.70 -7.95
C GLY A 185 -2.96 -13.52 -9.08
N VAL A 186 -2.82 -14.48 -10.01
CA VAL A 186 -1.98 -14.34 -11.22
C VAL A 186 -2.82 -13.88 -12.41
N GLY A 187 -3.20 -12.60 -12.40
CA GLY A 187 -3.89 -11.95 -13.53
C GLY A 187 -2.96 -11.64 -14.71
N PRO A 188 -3.49 -11.28 -15.90
CA PRO A 188 -2.71 -11.02 -17.11
C PRO A 188 -1.58 -10.01 -16.92
N LYS A 189 -1.85 -8.90 -16.21
CA LYS A 189 -0.84 -7.87 -15.92
C LYS A 189 0.31 -8.42 -15.05
N LYS A 190 -0.02 -9.20 -14.01
CA LYS A 190 0.98 -9.77 -13.10
C LYS A 190 1.79 -10.88 -13.78
N TRP A 191 1.18 -11.63 -14.70
CA TRP A 191 1.91 -12.56 -15.56
C TRP A 191 2.99 -11.84 -16.36
N VAL A 192 2.61 -10.81 -17.13
CA VAL A 192 3.56 -10.03 -17.95
C VAL A 192 4.67 -9.42 -17.08
N GLU A 193 4.32 -8.93 -15.89
CA GLU A 193 5.28 -8.22 -15.04
C GLU A 193 6.20 -9.11 -14.20
N TYR A 194 5.71 -10.27 -13.75
CA TYR A 194 6.37 -11.09 -12.72
C TYR A 194 6.28 -12.60 -12.97
N GLY A 195 5.38 -13.05 -13.84
CA GLY A 195 5.00 -14.46 -14.00
C GLY A 195 6.19 -15.36 -14.33
N GLU A 196 6.96 -15.00 -15.36
CA GLU A 196 8.14 -15.77 -15.78
C GLU A 196 9.22 -15.85 -14.70
N ILE A 197 9.44 -14.76 -13.96
CA ILE A 197 10.46 -14.71 -12.90
C ILE A 197 10.12 -15.69 -11.78
N PHE A 198 8.84 -15.73 -11.37
CA PHE A 198 8.40 -16.68 -10.36
C PHE A 198 8.34 -18.11 -10.90
N LEU A 199 7.99 -18.31 -12.18
CA LEU A 199 7.98 -19.63 -12.81
C LEU A 199 9.38 -20.24 -12.88
N SER A 200 10.41 -19.45 -13.19
CA SER A 200 11.81 -19.89 -13.11
C SER A 200 12.18 -20.31 -11.69
N ALA A 201 11.89 -19.46 -10.70
CA ALA A 201 12.22 -19.74 -9.30
C ALA A 201 11.51 -20.97 -8.71
N LEU A 202 10.39 -21.40 -9.31
CA LEU A 202 9.69 -22.64 -8.97
C LEU A 202 10.34 -23.88 -9.61
N ARG A 203 11.01 -23.73 -10.76
CA ARG A 203 11.71 -24.81 -11.46
C ARG A 203 13.12 -25.06 -10.91
N ASP A 204 13.76 -24.03 -10.37
CA ASP A 204 15.14 -24.06 -9.85
C ASP A 204 15.24 -24.65 -8.43
N GLY A 205 14.23 -25.38 -7.96
CA GLY A 205 14.08 -25.81 -6.57
C GLY A 205 13.53 -27.20 -6.40
#